data_AF-A0A7L4CRI9-F1
#
_entry.id   AF-A0A7L4CRI9-F1
#
_cell.length_a   1.000
_cell.length_b   1.000
_cell.length_c   1.000
_cell.angle_alpha   90.00
_cell.angle_beta   90.00
_cell.angle_gamma   90.00
#
_symmetry.space_group_name_H-M   'P 1'
#
loop_
_entity.id
_entity.type
_entity.pdbx_description
1 polymer ?
#
loop_
_entity_poly.entity_id
_entity_poly.type
_entity_poly.pdbx_seq_one_letter_code
_entity_poly.pdbx_strand_id
1 'polypeptide(L)'
;LEFAVQMRCQSCAEAVRAALRGAPDVQLLELQLETQTVLVETTAASERVRELLEKSGCPVVLKGMGGSSDVNLGAAVAMFSGTVRGLVRFLQVTPKRCLVDGAIEGLPPGPHGLHVHEFGDISHPCD
;
A
#
# COMPACT_ATOMS: atom_id res chain seq x y z
N LEU A 1 -6.40 4.39 -1.50
CA LEU A 1 -5.75 3.46 -0.56
C LEU A 1 -6.54 3.46 0.74
N GLU A 2 -6.85 2.28 1.28
CA GLU A 2 -7.55 2.10 2.54
C GLU A 2 -6.57 1.57 3.60
N PHE A 3 -6.43 2.30 4.70
CA PHE A 3 -5.58 1.92 5.83
C PHE A 3 -6.40 1.64 7.09
N ALA A 4 -6.03 0.60 7.82
CA ALA A 4 -6.32 0.48 9.24
C ALA A 4 -5.32 1.34 10.01
N VAL A 5 -5.79 2.29 10.81
CA VAL A 5 -4.95 3.10 11.69
C VAL A 5 -5.48 2.98 13.10
N GLN A 6 -4.67 2.42 14.01
CA GLN A 6 -5.11 2.08 15.36
C GLN A 6 -5.24 3.32 16.26
N MET A 7 -6.28 4.12 16.01
CA MET A 7 -6.61 5.33 16.74
C MET A 7 -7.40 4.97 18.01
N ARG A 8 -6.91 5.38 19.18
CA ARG A 8 -7.53 5.06 20.48
C ARG A 8 -8.45 6.15 21.01
N CYS A 9 -8.38 7.35 20.43
CA CYS A 9 -9.11 8.53 20.87
C CYS A 9 -9.15 9.61 19.78
N GLN A 10 -9.88 10.70 20.04
CA GLN A 10 -10.00 11.82 19.10
C GLN A 10 -8.66 12.52 18.82
N SER A 11 -7.76 12.62 19.80
CA SER A 11 -6.45 13.25 19.56
C SER A 11 -5.57 12.42 18.61
N CYS A 12 -5.67 11.09 18.62
CA CYS A 12 -5.05 10.24 17.60
C CYS A 12 -5.58 10.57 16.19
N ALA A 13 -6.90 10.74 16.05
CA ALA A 13 -7.52 11.11 14.78
C ALA A 13 -7.00 12.47 14.28
N GLU A 14 -6.89 13.48 15.15
CA GLU A 14 -6.30 14.77 14.76
C GLU A 14 -4.83 14.68 14.39
N ALA A 15 -4.04 13.84 15.10
CA ALA A 15 -2.65 13.59 14.76
C ALA A 15 -2.49 12.95 13.37
N VAL A 16 -3.37 11.99 13.02
CA VAL A 16 -3.42 11.39 11.68
C VAL A 16 -3.75 12.44 10.60
N ARG A 17 -4.73 13.32 10.85
CA ARG A 17 -5.03 14.44 9.91
C ARG A 17 -3.83 15.37 9.77
N ALA A 18 -3.18 15.72 10.88
CA ALA A 18 -2.02 16.60 10.87
C ALA A 18 -0.84 16.01 10.08
N ALA A 19 -0.61 14.70 10.21
CA ALA A 19 0.41 13.97 9.45
C ALA A 19 0.23 14.07 7.93
N LEU A 20 -1.01 14.15 7.44
CA LEU A 20 -1.33 14.25 6.01
C LEU A 20 -1.32 15.69 5.46
N ARG A 21 -1.50 16.73 6.30
CA ARG A 21 -1.62 18.14 5.84
C ARG A 21 -0.41 18.66 5.06
N GLY A 22 0.77 18.08 5.26
CA GLY A 22 2.01 18.48 4.59
C GLY A 22 2.31 17.75 3.27
N ALA A 23 1.42 16.85 2.83
CA ALA A 23 1.64 16.00 1.66
C ALA A 23 0.65 16.38 0.53
N PRO A 24 1.05 17.23 -0.44
CA PRO A 24 0.16 17.67 -1.52
C PRO A 24 -0.23 16.55 -2.48
N ASP A 25 0.54 15.46 -2.50
CA ASP A 25 0.33 14.23 -3.25
C ASP A 25 -0.66 13.26 -2.59
N VAL A 26 -1.16 13.58 -1.38
CA VAL A 26 -2.07 12.70 -0.60
C VAL A 26 -3.30 13.48 -0.17
N GLN A 27 -4.46 13.12 -0.72
CA GLN A 27 -5.75 13.67 -0.36
C GLN A 27 -6.47 12.73 0.61
N LEU A 28 -6.81 13.23 1.80
CA LEU A 28 -7.66 12.52 2.75
C LEU A 28 -9.11 12.55 2.23
N LEU A 29 -9.69 11.38 1.99
CA LEU A 29 -11.10 11.23 1.61
C LEU A 29 -11.96 10.99 2.86
N GLU A 30 -11.51 10.10 3.73
CA GLU A 30 -12.28 9.70 4.90
C GLU A 30 -11.38 9.30 6.07
N LEU A 31 -11.81 9.63 7.29
CA LEU A 31 -11.21 9.17 8.54
C LEU A 31 -12.32 8.83 9.52
N GLN A 32 -12.39 7.55 9.91
CA GLN A 32 -13.37 7.01 10.85
C GLN A 32 -12.66 6.46 12.09
N LEU A 33 -12.99 6.99 13.26
CA LEU A 33 -12.38 6.57 14.53
C LEU A 33 -12.94 5.21 14.99
N GLU A 34 -14.23 4.99 14.75
CA GLU A 34 -15.02 3.84 15.18
C GLU A 34 -14.54 2.55 14.49
N THR A 35 -14.25 2.64 13.18
CA THR A 35 -13.77 1.52 12.36
C THR A 35 -12.26 1.49 12.24
N GLN A 36 -11.57 2.50 12.80
CA GLN A 36 -10.12 2.68 12.71
C GLN A 36 -9.65 2.70 11.25
N THR A 37 -10.39 3.39 10.38
CA THR A 37 -10.16 3.39 8.93
C THR A 37 -9.79 4.78 8.43
N VAL A 38 -8.80 4.83 7.54
CA VAL A 38 -8.37 6.03 6.83
C VAL A 38 -8.36 5.72 5.33
N LEU A 39 -9.18 6.47 4.57
CA LEU A 39 -9.23 6.39 3.12
C LEU A 39 -8.53 7.59 2.52
N VAL A 40 -7.56 7.35 1.64
CA VAL A 40 -6.84 8.40 0.92
C VAL A 40 -6.85 8.18 -0.58
N GLU A 41 -6.88 9.26 -1.33
CA GLU A 41 -6.58 9.32 -2.76
C GLU A 41 -5.16 9.87 -2.94
N THR A 42 -4.37 9.25 -3.81
CA THR A 42 -2.96 9.63 -3.97
C THR A 42 -2.39 9.11 -5.28
N THR A 43 -1.34 9.78 -5.76
CA THR A 43 -0.44 9.28 -6.80
C THR A 43 0.89 8.75 -6.24
N ALA A 44 1.11 8.87 -4.94
CA ALA A 44 2.30 8.38 -4.26
C ALA A 44 2.26 6.86 -4.04
N ALA A 45 3.45 6.26 -3.89
CA ALA A 45 3.59 4.86 -3.50
C ALA A 45 2.93 4.60 -2.13
N SER A 46 2.37 3.40 -1.93
CA SER A 46 1.62 3.11 -0.69
C SER A 46 2.51 3.18 0.55
N GLU A 47 3.81 2.90 0.40
CA GLU A 47 4.79 2.97 1.48
C GLU A 47 5.02 4.40 1.98
N ARG A 48 5.12 5.37 1.06
CA ARG A 48 5.24 6.79 1.43
C ARG A 48 4.03 7.26 2.23
N VAL A 49 2.83 6.81 1.86
CA VAL A 49 1.61 7.14 2.60
C VAL A 49 1.59 6.47 3.97
N ARG A 50 2.02 5.21 4.06
CA ARG A 50 2.18 4.50 5.34
C ARG A 50 3.11 5.27 6.28
N GLU A 51 4.31 5.63 5.80
CA GLU A 51 5.29 6.41 6.56
C GLU A 51 4.73 7.75 7.03
N LEU A 52 3.94 8.43 6.20
CA LEU A 52 3.26 9.67 6.59
C LEU A 52 2.28 9.43 7.74
N LEU A 53 1.41 8.41 7.61
CA LEU A 53 0.43 8.07 8.64
C LEU A 53 1.09 7.63 9.95
N GLU A 54 2.20 6.89 9.89
CA GLU A 54 2.95 6.43 11.06
C GLU A 54 3.57 7.57 11.87
N LYS A 55 3.83 8.74 11.26
CA LYS A 55 4.26 9.95 11.99
C LYS A 55 3.23 10.45 13.00
N SER A 56 1.98 9.99 12.91
CA SER A 56 0.97 10.23 13.94
C SER A 56 1.21 9.46 15.24
N GLY A 57 2.18 8.52 15.25
CA GLY A 57 2.46 7.61 16.36
C GLY A 57 1.47 6.45 16.48
N CYS A 58 0.54 6.31 15.54
CA CYS A 58 -0.40 5.20 15.48
C CYS A 58 0.14 4.06 14.61
N PRO A 59 -0.07 2.78 14.98
CA PRO A 59 0.14 1.65 14.09
C PRO A 59 -0.74 1.75 12.83
N VAL A 60 -0.15 1.49 11.65
CA VAL A 60 -0.80 1.63 10.35
C VAL A 60 -0.65 0.34 9.53
N VAL A 61 -1.76 -0.14 8.96
CA VAL A 61 -1.77 -1.31 8.08
C VAL A 61 -2.56 -0.97 6.82
N LEU A 62 -1.98 -1.21 5.64
CA LEU A 62 -2.73 -1.11 4.38
C LEU A 62 -3.72 -2.29 4.30
N LYS A 63 -5.02 -1.99 4.27
CA LYS A 63 -6.11 -2.98 4.12
C LYS A 63 -6.44 -3.24 2.66
N GLY A 64 -6.49 -2.19 1.84
CA GLY A 64 -7.00 -2.29 0.48
C GLY A 64 -6.49 -1.19 -0.44
N MET A 65 -6.54 -1.48 -1.74
CA MET A 65 -6.38 -0.48 -2.79
C MET A 65 -7.53 -0.61 -3.78
N GLY A 66 -7.98 0.52 -4.32
CA GLY A 66 -9.07 0.60 -5.28
C GLY A 66 -8.81 1.75 -6.26
N GLY A 67 -9.41 1.65 -7.45
CA GLY A 67 -9.50 2.79 -8.36
C GLY A 67 -10.57 3.78 -7.90
N SER A 68 -10.61 4.96 -8.52
CA SER A 68 -11.62 5.98 -8.24
C SER A 68 -13.03 5.64 -8.79
N SER A 69 -13.16 4.55 -9.54
CA SER A 69 -14.44 4.02 -10.01
C SER A 69 -15.03 3.00 -9.02
N ASP A 70 -16.35 3.00 -8.85
CA ASP A 70 -17.11 2.03 -8.03
C ASP A 70 -16.98 0.55 -8.49
N VAL A 71 -16.27 0.31 -9.59
CA VAL A 71 -16.03 -1.03 -10.12
C VAL A 71 -14.65 -1.51 -9.69
N ASN A 72 -14.61 -2.61 -8.94
CA ASN A 72 -13.37 -3.33 -8.68
C ASN A 72 -12.98 -4.15 -9.92
N LEU A 73 -11.95 -3.72 -10.63
CA LEU A 73 -11.47 -4.38 -11.86
C LEU A 73 -10.48 -5.51 -11.61
N GLY A 74 -10.09 -5.75 -10.34
CA GLY A 74 -9.17 -6.79 -9.94
C GLY A 74 -8.02 -6.27 -9.07
N ALA A 75 -7.69 -7.04 -8.04
CA ALA A 75 -6.55 -6.82 -7.17
C ALA A 75 -5.85 -8.15 -6.89
N ALA A 76 -4.51 -8.13 -6.79
CA ALA A 76 -3.72 -9.32 -6.49
C ALA A 76 -2.48 -8.95 -5.67
N VAL A 77 -1.87 -9.95 -5.02
CA VAL A 77 -0.66 -9.82 -4.22
C VAL A 77 0.30 -10.95 -4.56
N ALA A 78 1.57 -10.60 -4.77
CA ALA A 78 2.68 -11.53 -4.87
C ALA A 78 3.60 -11.35 -3.66
N MET A 79 3.96 -12.45 -3.02
CA MET A 79 4.85 -12.47 -1.86
C MET A 79 6.16 -13.16 -2.23
N PHE A 80 7.27 -12.52 -1.91
CA PHE A 80 8.62 -13.06 -2.03
C PHE A 80 9.05 -13.58 -0.67
N SER A 81 9.49 -14.84 -0.61
CA SER A 81 9.96 -15.50 0.61
C SER A 81 11.38 -16.04 0.42
N GLY A 82 12.18 -15.99 1.47
CA GLY A 82 13.59 -16.41 1.46
C GLY A 82 14.53 -15.31 1.93
N THR A 83 15.77 -15.34 1.44
CA THR A 83 16.80 -14.34 1.74
C THR A 83 16.40 -12.95 1.20
N VAL A 84 15.81 -12.93 0.02
CA VAL A 84 15.09 -11.78 -0.53
C VAL A 84 13.62 -11.97 -0.20
N ARG A 85 13.02 -10.95 0.42
CA ARG A 85 11.63 -11.01 0.87
C ARG A 85 10.92 -9.71 0.55
N GLY A 86 9.62 -9.78 0.38
CA GLY A 86 8.88 -8.59 -0.01
C GLY A 86 7.45 -8.90 -0.40
N LEU A 87 6.72 -7.84 -0.69
CA LEU A 87 5.34 -7.91 -1.10
C LEU A 87 5.11 -6.91 -2.22
N VAL A 88 4.60 -7.41 -3.35
CA VAL A 88 4.18 -6.61 -4.50
C VAL A 88 2.67 -6.78 -4.67
N ARG A 89 1.99 -5.67 -4.90
CA ARG A 89 0.54 -5.57 -5.05
C ARG A 89 0.24 -5.09 -6.46
N PHE A 90 -0.81 -5.66 -7.02
CA PHE A 90 -1.34 -5.33 -8.33
C PHE A 90 -2.75 -4.81 -8.17
N LEU A 91 -3.04 -3.68 -8.81
CA LEU A 91 -4.37 -3.11 -8.84
C LEU A 91 -4.71 -2.70 -10.27
N GLN A 92 -5.77 -3.27 -10.83
CA GLN A 92 -6.26 -2.85 -12.13
C GLN A 92 -7.04 -1.53 -11.98
N VAL A 93 -6.41 -0.40 -12.31
CA VAL A 93 -7.02 0.93 -12.13
C VAL A 93 -7.98 1.29 -13.28
N THR A 94 -7.72 0.76 -14.48
CA THR A 94 -8.62 0.82 -15.65
C THR A 94 -8.42 -0.46 -16.45
N PRO A 95 -9.30 -0.85 -17.40
CA PRO A 95 -9.10 -2.06 -18.20
C PRO A 95 -7.77 -2.15 -18.97
N LYS A 96 -7.06 -1.02 -19.15
CA LYS A 96 -5.79 -0.94 -19.88
C LYS A 96 -4.60 -0.48 -19.03
N ARG A 97 -4.77 -0.29 -17.72
CA ARG A 97 -3.69 0.15 -16.81
C ARG A 97 -3.75 -0.62 -15.51
N CYS A 98 -2.62 -1.24 -15.15
CA CYS A 98 -2.41 -1.89 -13.87
C CYS A 98 -1.35 -1.11 -13.07
N LEU A 99 -1.69 -0.75 -11.84
CA LEU A 99 -0.74 -0.22 -10.86
C LEU A 99 -0.02 -1.39 -10.21
N VAL A 100 1.32 -1.31 -10.19
CA VAL A 100 2.19 -2.25 -9.49
C VAL A 100 2.93 -1.48 -8.40
N ASP A 101 2.73 -1.86 -7.15
CA ASP A 101 3.28 -1.19 -5.98
C ASP A 101 3.78 -2.22 -4.96
N GLY A 102 4.97 -2.04 -4.41
CA GLY A 102 5.55 -3.02 -3.51
C GLY A 102 6.85 -2.59 -2.87
N ALA A 103 7.27 -3.39 -1.89
CA ALA A 103 8.53 -3.24 -1.18
C ALA A 103 9.26 -4.59 -1.14
N ILE A 104 10.56 -4.57 -1.43
CA ILE A 104 11.43 -5.75 -1.45
C ILE A 104 12.68 -5.42 -0.63
N GLU A 105 13.04 -6.33 0.27
CA GLU A 105 14.19 -6.26 1.17
C GLU A 105 15.15 -7.42 0.91
N GLY A 106 16.40 -7.26 1.37
CA GLY A 106 17.43 -8.30 1.32
C GLY A 106 18.20 -8.36 0.00
N LEU A 107 17.98 -7.39 -0.90
CA LEU A 107 18.73 -7.26 -2.14
C LEU A 107 20.09 -6.56 -1.90
N PRO A 108 21.16 -6.95 -2.63
CA PRO A 108 22.39 -6.17 -2.65
C PRO A 108 22.11 -4.77 -3.25
N PRO A 109 22.96 -3.75 -2.99
CA PRO A 109 22.79 -2.45 -3.60
C PRO A 109 22.94 -2.51 -5.13
N GLY A 110 22.01 -1.89 -5.85
CA GLY A 110 22.07 -1.79 -7.32
C GLY A 110 20.70 -1.95 -7.99
N PRO A 111 20.62 -1.77 -9.31
CA PRO A 111 19.42 -2.06 -10.08
C PRO A 111 19.16 -3.58 -10.15
N HIS A 112 17.90 -3.96 -10.02
CA HIS A 112 17.43 -5.35 -10.12
C HIS A 112 16.28 -5.45 -11.12
N GLY A 113 16.26 -6.53 -11.90
CA GLY A 113 15.14 -6.83 -12.79
C GLY A 113 13.92 -7.33 -12.02
N LEU A 114 12.73 -6.92 -12.46
CA LEU A 114 11.44 -7.42 -11.94
C LEU A 114 10.62 -7.92 -13.13
N HIS A 115 10.20 -9.18 -13.07
CA HIS A 115 9.53 -9.86 -14.18
C HIS A 115 8.32 -10.64 -13.67
N VAL A 116 7.29 -10.74 -14.52
CA VAL A 116 6.19 -11.69 -14.35
C VAL A 116 6.48 -12.88 -15.26
N HIS A 117 6.52 -14.08 -14.68
CA HIS A 117 6.74 -15.32 -15.41
C HIS A 117 5.40 -15.95 -15.80
N GLU A 118 5.41 -16.80 -16.82
CA GLU A 118 4.20 -17.44 -17.35
C GLU A 118 3.51 -18.35 -16.33
N PHE A 119 4.30 -19.05 -15.51
CA PHE A 119 3.81 -20.02 -14.54
C PHE A 119 4.11 -19.60 -13.10
N GLY A 120 3.20 -19.94 -12.19
CA GLY A 120 3.38 -19.81 -10.74
C GLY A 120 3.90 -21.09 -10.08
N ASP A 121 4.67 -21.90 -10.81
CA ASP A 121 5.27 -23.11 -10.27
C ASP A 121 6.43 -22.74 -9.33
N ILE A 122 6.33 -23.19 -8.09
CA ILE A 122 7.31 -22.95 -7.02
C ILE A 122 7.92 -24.25 -6.51
N SER A 123 7.71 -25.37 -7.19
CA SER A 123 8.28 -26.67 -6.85
C SER A 123 9.81 -26.70 -7.02
N HIS A 124 10.30 -26.03 -8.07
CA HIS A 124 11.71 -25.74 -8.35
C HIS A 124 11.90 -24.22 -8.38
N PRO A 125 12.26 -23.58 -7.24
CA PRO A 125 12.17 -22.14 -7.10
C PRO A 125 13.08 -21.40 -8.09
N CYS A 126 12.46 -20.68 -9.03
CA CYS A 126 13.13 -19.74 -9.94
C CYS A 126 14.20 -20.35 -10.88
N ASP A 127 14.10 -21.65 -11.16
CA ASP A 127 14.90 -22.35 -12.17
C ASP A 127 14.39 -22.14 -13.62
#